data_AF-A0A3Q0J0U3-F1
#
_entry.id   AF-A0A3Q0J0U3-F1
#
_cell.length_a   1.000
_cell.length_b   1.000
_cell.length_c   1.000
_cell.angle_alpha   90.00
_cell.angle_beta   90.00
_cell.angle_gamma   90.00
#
_symmetry.space_group_name_H-M   'P 1'
#
loop_
_entity.id
_entity.type
_entity.pdbx_description
1 polymer ?
#
loop_
_entity_poly.entity_id
_entity_poly.type
_entity_poly.pdbx_seq_one_letter_code
_entity_poly.pdbx_strand_id
1 'polypeptide(L)'
;MCKRAKRNVEVCKPYVLKATRSESIVSCEVARSICEADTACYAALAFYHRYCKLMFEGKKCSHRCKNSINILRRQQNAAKLETCKCSGREEYDCPLIKNNMARLCFPKKPPPPPPIGDIETNEIVPSVASSSYHVSCLLVLCCLLYSCNFLRYFQSRFSLTTLLPLQS
;
A
#
# COMPACT_ATOMS: atom_id res chain seq x y z
N MET A 1 34.86 20.59 -0.36
CA MET A 1 34.18 19.38 -0.87
C MET A 1 32.66 19.53 -1.01
N CYS A 2 31.92 19.97 0.02
CA CYS A 2 30.44 20.02 0.00
C CYS A 2 29.82 20.88 -1.13
N LYS A 3 30.40 22.06 -1.44
CA LYS A 3 29.91 22.94 -2.53
C LYS A 3 29.94 22.25 -3.90
N ARG A 4 30.94 21.39 -4.16
CA ARG A 4 31.06 20.63 -5.42
C ARG A 4 30.01 19.52 -5.48
N ALA A 5 29.87 18.74 -4.40
CA ALA A 5 28.87 17.68 -4.30
C ALA A 5 27.44 18.21 -4.50
N LYS A 6 27.09 19.34 -3.85
CA LYS A 6 25.80 19.99 -4.02
C LYS A 6 25.53 20.33 -5.49
N ARG A 7 26.45 21.01 -6.17
CA ARG A 7 26.28 21.40 -7.59
C ARG A 7 26.03 20.19 -8.49
N ASN A 8 26.70 19.07 -8.23
CA ASN A 8 26.50 17.85 -9.01
C ASN A 8 25.09 17.27 -8.83
N VAL A 9 24.54 17.28 -7.60
CA VAL A 9 23.20 16.76 -7.31
C VAL A 9 22.09 17.65 -7.86
N GLU A 10 22.26 18.98 -7.79
CA GLU A 10 21.23 19.93 -8.25
C GLU A 10 20.85 19.74 -9.73
N VAL A 11 21.76 19.22 -10.57
CA VAL A 11 21.49 18.90 -11.98
C VAL A 11 20.40 17.83 -12.12
N CYS A 12 20.42 16.79 -11.28
CA CYS A 12 19.50 15.66 -11.38
C CYS A 12 18.24 15.85 -10.52
N LYS A 13 18.31 16.71 -9.49
CA LYS A 13 17.24 16.93 -8.52
C LYS A 13 15.85 17.16 -9.12
N PRO A 14 15.62 18.04 -10.12
CA PRO A 14 14.27 18.24 -10.66
C PRO A 14 13.71 16.98 -11.33
N TYR A 15 14.56 16.21 -12.01
CA TYR A 15 14.17 14.95 -12.64
C TYR A 15 13.82 13.88 -11.62
N VAL A 16 14.62 13.74 -10.56
CA VAL A 16 14.36 12.80 -9.46
C VAL A 16 13.05 13.15 -8.76
N LEU A 17 12.83 14.43 -8.42
CA LEU A 17 11.58 14.87 -7.80
C LEU A 17 10.37 14.59 -8.69
N LYS A 18 10.47 14.77 -10.01
CA LYS A 18 9.38 14.41 -10.94
C LYS A 18 9.14 12.90 -10.98
N ALA A 19 10.20 12.10 -10.98
CA ALA A 19 10.11 10.64 -11.05
C ALA A 19 9.48 10.01 -9.79
N THR A 20 9.64 10.63 -8.62
CA THR A 20 9.13 10.09 -7.34
C THR A 20 7.70 10.53 -7.01
N ARG A 21 7.20 11.61 -7.59
CA ARG A 21 5.80 12.07 -7.42
C ARG A 21 4.79 11.00 -7.83
N SER A 22 3.67 10.86 -7.13
CA SER A 22 2.71 9.75 -7.36
C SER A 22 2.12 9.70 -8.78
N GLU A 23 1.83 10.84 -9.39
CA GLU A 23 1.17 10.96 -10.71
C GLU A 23 2.08 10.63 -11.90
N SER A 24 3.40 10.63 -11.72
CA SER A 24 4.32 10.36 -12.82
C SER A 24 4.29 8.88 -13.23
N ILE A 25 4.45 8.60 -14.51
CA ILE A 25 4.67 7.22 -14.98
C ILE A 25 6.12 7.13 -15.44
N VAL A 26 6.86 6.19 -14.85
CA VAL A 26 8.29 5.97 -15.11
C VAL A 26 8.51 4.59 -15.73
N SER A 27 9.73 4.33 -16.22
CA SER A 27 10.10 2.97 -16.65
C SER A 27 10.15 2.02 -15.45
N CYS A 28 9.98 0.72 -15.69
CA CYS A 28 10.06 -0.26 -14.62
C CYS A 28 11.46 -0.38 -14.01
N GLU A 29 12.51 -0.10 -14.79
CA GLU A 29 13.88 0.08 -14.30
C GLU A 29 13.97 1.25 -13.29
N VAL A 30 13.45 2.43 -13.63
CA VAL A 30 13.47 3.60 -12.72
C VAL A 30 12.60 3.35 -11.49
N ALA A 31 11.43 2.73 -11.66
CA ALA A 31 10.57 2.34 -10.54
C ALA A 31 11.28 1.39 -9.57
N ARG A 32 12.06 0.45 -10.11
CA ARG A 32 12.91 -0.45 -9.33
C ARG A 32 13.98 0.33 -8.57
N SER A 33 14.72 1.22 -9.23
CA SER A 33 15.74 2.05 -8.55
C SER A 33 15.16 2.91 -7.43
N ILE A 34 13.95 3.45 -7.60
CA ILE A 34 13.24 4.21 -6.55
C ILE A 34 12.96 3.33 -5.33
N CYS A 35 12.53 2.08 -5.54
CA CYS A 35 12.31 1.14 -4.45
C CYS A 35 13.62 0.69 -3.79
N GLU A 36 14.65 0.38 -4.57
CA GLU A 36 15.93 -0.10 -4.04
C GLU A 36 16.69 0.97 -3.23
N ALA A 37 16.40 2.26 -3.46
CA ALA A 37 16.92 3.35 -2.66
C ALA A 37 16.39 3.39 -1.21
N ASP A 38 15.29 2.69 -0.93
CA ASP A 38 14.70 2.54 0.40
C ASP A 38 14.94 1.14 0.96
N THR A 39 15.48 1.05 2.18
CA THR A 39 15.92 -0.23 2.75
C THR A 39 14.77 -1.21 2.98
N ALA A 40 13.60 -0.71 3.40
CA ALA A 40 12.41 -1.55 3.62
C ALA A 40 11.85 -2.06 2.29
N CYS A 41 11.76 -1.19 1.28
CA CYS A 41 11.32 -1.53 -0.05
C CYS A 41 12.28 -2.50 -0.74
N TYR A 42 13.59 -2.28 -0.62
CA TYR A 42 14.63 -3.19 -1.09
C TYR A 42 14.45 -4.61 -0.50
N ALA A 43 14.25 -4.72 0.81
CA ALA A 43 14.01 -6.00 1.46
C ALA A 43 12.72 -6.68 0.97
N ALA A 44 11.63 -5.92 0.83
CA ALA A 44 10.37 -6.42 0.29
C ALA A 44 10.51 -6.92 -1.16
N LEU A 45 11.26 -6.17 -1.98
CA LEU A 45 11.54 -6.51 -3.37
C LEU A 45 12.37 -7.79 -3.48
N ALA A 46 13.35 -7.99 -2.59
CA ALA A 46 14.12 -9.23 -2.51
C ALA A 46 13.22 -10.44 -2.19
N PHE A 47 12.26 -10.31 -1.27
CA PHE A 47 11.29 -11.39 -1.00
C PHE A 47 10.40 -11.68 -2.20
N TYR A 48 9.94 -10.65 -2.91
CA TYR A 48 9.20 -10.80 -4.15
C TYR A 48 10.00 -11.63 -5.17
N HIS A 49 11.25 -11.27 -5.46
CA HIS A 49 12.09 -12.04 -6.38
C HIS A 49 12.34 -13.47 -5.91
N ARG A 50 12.54 -13.68 -4.60
CA ARG A 50 12.79 -15.02 -4.04
C ARG A 50 11.58 -15.94 -4.18
N TYR A 51 10.39 -15.47 -3.84
CA TYR A 51 9.20 -16.33 -3.74
C TYR A 51 8.35 -16.39 -5.01
N CYS A 52 8.56 -15.48 -5.96
CA CYS A 52 7.77 -15.41 -7.19
C CYS A 52 8.44 -15.99 -8.45
N LYS A 53 9.57 -16.71 -8.34
CA LYS A 53 10.26 -17.31 -9.51
C LYS A 53 9.32 -18.13 -10.42
N LEU A 54 8.50 -19.01 -9.83
CA LEU A 54 7.52 -19.80 -10.59
C LEU A 54 6.41 -18.95 -11.23
N MET A 55 6.12 -17.78 -10.69
CA MET A 55 5.19 -16.82 -11.32
C MET A 55 5.87 -16.16 -12.52
N PHE A 56 7.15 -15.78 -12.41
CA PHE A 56 7.91 -15.19 -13.52
C PHE A 56 7.96 -16.16 -14.72
N GLU A 57 8.12 -17.45 -14.45
CA GLU A 57 8.08 -18.55 -15.45
C GLU A 57 6.66 -18.88 -15.96
N GLY A 58 5.62 -18.18 -15.51
CA GLY A 58 4.25 -18.38 -15.98
C GLY A 58 3.54 -19.63 -15.43
N LYS A 59 4.10 -20.28 -14.40
CA LYS A 59 3.59 -21.55 -13.85
C LYS A 59 2.49 -21.36 -12.82
N LYS A 60 2.79 -20.71 -11.68
CA LYS A 60 1.82 -20.49 -10.60
C LYS A 60 2.13 -19.30 -9.71
N CYS A 61 1.08 -18.67 -9.17
CA CYS A 61 1.20 -17.73 -8.06
C CYS A 61 1.04 -18.47 -6.73
N SER A 62 2.15 -18.80 -6.07
CA SER A 62 2.11 -19.46 -4.75
C SER A 62 1.57 -18.52 -3.67
N HIS A 63 1.07 -19.09 -2.57
CA HIS A 63 0.64 -18.27 -1.42
C HIS A 63 1.78 -17.39 -0.89
N ARG A 64 3.01 -17.91 -0.83
CA ARG A 64 4.20 -17.13 -0.44
C ARG A 64 4.47 -15.99 -1.42
N CYS A 65 4.41 -16.23 -2.74
CA CYS A 65 4.55 -15.18 -3.74
C CYS A 65 3.47 -14.10 -3.58
N LYS A 66 2.20 -14.49 -3.43
CA LYS A 66 1.09 -13.56 -3.24
C LYS A 66 1.27 -12.72 -1.97
N ASN A 67 1.73 -13.33 -0.88
CA ASN A 67 2.07 -12.60 0.34
C ASN A 67 3.22 -11.60 0.12
N SER A 68 4.29 -12.00 -0.58
CA SER A 68 5.40 -11.10 -0.91
C SER A 68 4.96 -9.92 -1.78
N ILE A 69 4.07 -10.14 -2.74
CA ILE A 69 3.46 -9.05 -3.53
C ILE A 69 2.70 -8.09 -2.61
N ASN A 70 1.88 -8.61 -1.69
CA ASN A 70 1.12 -7.77 -0.76
C ASN A 70 2.05 -6.94 0.16
N ILE A 71 3.14 -7.53 0.64
CA ILE A 71 4.14 -6.82 1.46
C ILE A 71 4.83 -5.72 0.64
N LEU A 72 5.21 -6.03 -0.60
CA LEU A 72 5.84 -5.08 -1.50
C LEU A 72 4.91 -3.90 -1.80
N ARG A 73 3.64 -4.14 -2.09
CA ARG A 73 2.64 -3.09 -2.38
C ARG A 73 2.36 -2.14 -1.21
N ARG A 74 2.67 -2.54 0.03
CA ARG A 74 2.52 -1.67 1.20
C ARG A 74 3.66 -0.66 1.33
N GLN A 75 4.75 -0.82 0.59
CA GLN A 75 5.88 0.11 0.64
C GLN A 75 5.56 1.35 -0.19
N GLN A 76 5.72 2.54 0.38
CA GLN A 76 5.44 3.80 -0.32
C GLN A 76 6.24 3.92 -1.62
N ASN A 77 7.53 3.52 -1.58
CA ASN A 77 8.43 3.59 -2.72
C ASN A 77 8.23 2.43 -3.73
N ALA A 78 7.35 1.47 -3.44
CA ALA A 78 6.94 0.44 -4.40
C ALA A 78 5.75 0.86 -5.26
N ALA A 79 5.07 1.98 -4.96
CA ALA A 79 3.88 2.41 -5.70
C ALA A 79 4.15 2.56 -7.21
N LYS A 80 5.38 2.91 -7.59
CA LYS A 80 5.81 3.00 -9.00
C LYS A 80 5.89 1.66 -9.71
N LEU A 81 6.16 0.57 -8.99
CA LEU A 81 6.27 -0.77 -9.58
C LEU A 81 4.93 -1.27 -10.14
N GLU A 82 3.80 -0.78 -9.61
CA GLU A 82 2.48 -1.18 -10.09
C GLU A 82 2.12 -0.55 -11.45
N THR A 83 2.51 0.72 -11.65
CA THR A 83 2.09 1.54 -12.79
C THR A 83 3.18 1.76 -13.83
N CYS A 84 4.41 1.31 -13.58
CA CYS A 84 5.54 1.49 -14.47
C CYS A 84 5.31 0.94 -15.88
N LYS A 85 5.96 1.55 -16.87
CA LYS A 85 5.97 1.07 -18.27
C LYS A 85 7.23 0.25 -18.53
N CYS A 86 7.08 -0.91 -19.16
CA CYS A 86 8.23 -1.68 -19.64
C CYS A 86 8.88 -0.90 -20.78
N SER A 87 10.19 -0.68 -20.68
CA SER A 87 10.95 0.11 -21.65
C SER A 87 11.79 -0.74 -22.60
N GLY A 88 11.90 -2.04 -22.33
CA GLY A 88 12.76 -2.97 -23.08
C GLY A 88 14.24 -2.89 -22.67
N ARG A 89 14.57 -2.05 -21.69
CA ARG A 89 15.93 -1.90 -21.12
C ARG A 89 16.14 -2.75 -19.87
N GLU A 90 15.09 -3.40 -19.39
CA GLU A 90 15.14 -4.28 -18.24
C GLU A 90 15.92 -5.57 -18.56
N GLU A 91 16.70 -6.08 -17.60
CA GLU A 91 17.44 -7.35 -17.73
C GLU A 91 16.53 -8.60 -17.81
N TYR A 92 15.22 -8.42 -17.62
CA TYR A 92 14.21 -9.45 -17.58
C TYR A 92 13.05 -9.13 -18.52
N ASP A 93 12.28 -10.15 -18.92
CA ASP A 93 11.08 -9.97 -19.74
C ASP A 93 9.95 -9.31 -18.92
N CYS A 94 9.98 -7.97 -18.90
CA CYS A 94 9.03 -7.15 -18.16
C CYS A 94 7.58 -7.36 -18.61
N PRO A 95 7.25 -7.34 -19.92
CA PRO A 95 5.88 -7.61 -20.38
C PRO A 95 5.37 -8.98 -19.95
N LEU A 96 6.18 -10.03 -20.09
CA LEU A 96 5.81 -11.39 -19.69
C LEU A 96 5.54 -11.49 -18.19
N ILE A 97 6.43 -10.95 -17.35
CA ILE A 97 6.24 -10.97 -15.89
C ILE A 97 4.98 -10.21 -15.47
N LYS A 98 4.72 -9.03 -16.06
CA LYS A 98 3.48 -8.27 -15.78
C LYS A 98 2.24 -9.05 -16.16
N ASN A 99 2.25 -9.71 -17.34
CA ASN A 99 1.14 -10.54 -17.79
C ASN A 99 0.92 -11.75 -16.86
N ASN A 100 2.00 -12.48 -16.56
CA ASN A 100 1.97 -13.62 -15.65
C ASN A 100 1.41 -13.24 -14.27
N MET A 101 1.85 -12.11 -13.71
CA MET A 101 1.34 -11.64 -12.43
C MET A 101 -0.16 -11.35 -12.49
N ALA A 102 -0.62 -10.64 -13.51
CA ALA A 102 -2.04 -10.30 -13.67
C ALA A 102 -2.90 -11.56 -13.78
N ARG A 103 -2.51 -12.51 -14.65
CA ARG A 103 -3.26 -13.75 -14.89
C ARG A 103 -3.22 -14.73 -13.72
N LEU A 104 -2.06 -14.92 -13.09
CA LEU A 104 -1.85 -15.97 -12.08
C LEU A 104 -2.18 -15.51 -10.66
N CYS A 105 -1.89 -14.24 -10.30
CA CYS A 105 -2.08 -13.75 -8.94
C CYS A 105 -3.39 -12.98 -8.75
N PHE A 106 -3.91 -12.39 -9.82
CA PHE A 106 -5.10 -11.53 -9.81
C PHE A 106 -6.08 -11.87 -10.95
N PRO A 107 -6.47 -13.16 -11.13
CA PRO A 107 -7.41 -13.52 -12.18
C PRO A 107 -8.74 -12.78 -11.98
N LYS A 108 -9.31 -12.26 -13.07
CA LYS A 108 -10.67 -11.71 -13.05
C LYS A 108 -11.62 -12.85 -12.68
N LYS A 109 -12.48 -12.65 -11.67
CA LYS A 109 -13.57 -13.59 -11.40
C LYS A 109 -14.48 -13.61 -12.65
N PRO A 110 -14.92 -14.79 -13.12
CA PRO A 110 -16.00 -14.83 -14.09
C PRO A 110 -17.22 -14.13 -13.49
N PRO A 111 -18.08 -13.51 -14.32
CA PRO A 111 -19.34 -12.97 -13.83
C PRO A 111 -20.12 -14.08 -13.09
N PRO A 112 -20.88 -13.74 -12.03
CA PRO A 112 -21.76 -14.72 -11.41
C PRO A 112 -22.68 -15.31 -12.50
N PRO A 113 -23.05 -16.60 -12.40
CA PRO A 113 -24.08 -17.14 -13.27
C PRO A 113 -25.35 -16.27 -13.16
N PRO A 114 -26.13 -16.13 -14.25
CA PRO A 114 -27.39 -15.40 -14.18
C PRO A 114 -28.24 -15.97 -13.03
N PRO A 115 -29.02 -15.12 -12.31
CA PRO A 115 -29.92 -15.60 -11.28
C PRO A 115 -30.78 -16.72 -11.88
N ILE A 116 -30.71 -17.91 -11.28
CA ILE A 116 -31.62 -18.99 -11.61
C ILE A 116 -32.96 -18.51 -11.09
N GLY A 117 -33.89 -18.28 -12.02
CA GLY A 117 -35.22 -17.75 -11.70
C GLY A 117 -35.83 -18.48 -10.53
N ASP A 118 -36.26 -17.70 -9.55
CA ASP A 118 -36.91 -18.11 -8.33
C ASP A 118 -38.10 -19.00 -8.70
N ILE A 119 -37.98 -20.30 -8.41
CA ILE A 119 -39.16 -21.12 -8.16
C ILE A 119 -39.71 -20.57 -6.85
N GLU A 120 -40.91 -19.97 -6.89
CA GLU A 120 -41.65 -19.54 -5.70
C GLU A 120 -41.88 -20.73 -4.77
N THR A 121 -40.92 -21.01 -3.89
CA THR A 121 -41.19 -21.72 -2.64
C THR A 121 -41.54 -20.66 -1.62
N ASN A 122 -42.82 -20.62 -1.24
CA ASN A 122 -43.34 -19.83 -0.12
C ASN A 122 -42.75 -20.32 1.22
N GLU A 123 -41.45 -20.12 1.41
CA GLU A 123 -40.82 -20.21 2.72
C GLU A 123 -40.83 -18.83 3.37
N ILE A 124 -41.49 -18.75 4.54
CA ILE A 124 -41.50 -17.57 5.39
C ILE A 124 -40.08 -17.44 5.97
N VAL A 125 -39.25 -16.60 5.35
CA VAL A 125 -37.91 -16.26 5.87
C VAL A 125 -38.05 -15.25 7.02
N PRO A 126 -37.53 -15.52 8.23
CA PRO A 126 -37.49 -14.51 9.29
C PRO A 126 -36.52 -13.40 8.89
N SER A 127 -37.00 -12.15 8.91
CA SER A 127 -36.19 -10.97 8.62
C SER A 127 -35.11 -10.77 9.69
N VAL A 128 -33.86 -11.14 9.38
CA VAL A 128 -32.69 -10.73 10.17
C VAL A 128 -32.40 -9.26 9.90
N ALA A 129 -32.78 -8.40 10.85
CA ALA A 129 -32.43 -6.99 10.84
C ALA A 129 -30.89 -6.82 10.89
N SER A 130 -30.32 -6.26 9.83
CA SER A 130 -28.90 -5.95 9.73
C SER A 130 -28.48 -4.89 10.77
N SER A 131 -27.90 -5.35 11.88
CA SER A 131 -27.29 -4.52 12.93
C SER A 131 -25.87 -4.04 12.55
N SER A 132 -25.70 -3.49 11.34
CA SER A 132 -24.40 -2.92 10.91
C SER A 132 -24.20 -1.47 11.36
N TYR A 133 -25.29 -0.76 11.66
CA TYR A 133 -25.25 0.65 12.06
C TYR A 133 -24.84 0.86 13.52
N HIS A 134 -25.10 -0.12 14.40
CA HIS A 134 -24.78 -0.02 15.82
C HIS A 134 -23.26 -0.05 16.09
N VAL A 135 -22.52 -0.91 15.37
CA VAL A 135 -21.07 -1.04 15.54
C VAL A 135 -20.35 0.24 15.07
N SER A 136 -20.81 0.82 13.96
CA SER A 136 -20.26 2.07 13.44
C SER A 136 -20.48 3.25 14.40
N CYS A 137 -21.64 3.31 15.06
CA CYS A 137 -21.96 4.41 15.99
C CYS A 137 -21.15 4.32 17.30
N LEU A 138 -20.94 3.11 17.83
CA LEU A 138 -20.12 2.89 19.02
C LEU A 138 -18.64 3.27 18.79
N LEU A 139 -18.10 2.98 17.61
CA LEU A 139 -16.72 3.34 17.27
C LEU A 139 -16.54 4.86 17.20
N VAL A 140 -17.48 5.58 16.59
CA VAL A 140 -17.43 7.06 16.52
C VAL A 140 -17.56 7.68 17.91
N LEU A 141 -18.47 7.18 18.75
CA LEU A 141 -18.63 7.64 20.14
C LEU A 141 -17.37 7.38 20.97
N CYS A 142 -16.77 6.19 20.88
CA CYS A 142 -15.50 5.89 21.54
C CYS A 142 -14.40 6.85 21.08
N CYS A 143 -14.23 7.07 19.77
CA CYS A 143 -13.22 8.00 19.26
C CYS A 143 -13.39 9.42 19.83
N LEU A 144 -14.62 9.94 19.87
CA LEU A 144 -14.91 11.28 20.41
C LEU A 144 -14.61 11.36 21.92
N LEU A 145 -14.97 10.32 22.68
CA LEU A 145 -14.68 10.25 24.12
C LEU A 145 -13.18 10.14 24.41
N TYR A 146 -12.43 9.37 23.62
CA TYR A 146 -10.97 9.29 23.76
C TYR A 146 -10.30 10.63 23.42
N SER A 147 -10.71 11.30 22.35
CA SER A 147 -10.18 12.64 22.01
C SER A 147 -10.52 13.70 23.06
N CYS A 148 -11.73 13.67 23.64
CA CYS A 148 -12.14 14.58 24.72
C CYS A 148 -11.36 14.33 26.01
N ASN A 149 -11.17 13.06 26.39
CA ASN A 149 -10.36 12.70 27.56
C ASN A 149 -8.89 13.07 27.36
N PHE A 150 -8.35 12.91 26.14
CA PHE A 150 -6.99 13.33 25.82
C PHE A 150 -6.81 14.85 25.90
N LEU A 151 -7.76 15.63 25.39
CA LEU A 151 -7.72 17.09 25.50
C LEU A 151 -7.84 17.56 26.95
N ARG A 152 -8.73 16.96 27.75
CA ARG A 152 -8.88 17.25 29.19
C ARG A 152 -7.63 16.86 29.99
N TYR A 153 -7.02 15.71 29.69
CA TYR A 153 -5.76 15.28 30.30
C TYR A 153 -4.63 16.27 30.00
N PHE A 154 -4.56 16.77 28.77
CA PHE A 154 -3.56 17.76 28.37
C PHE A 154 -3.80 19.12 29.05
N GLN A 155 -5.06 19.57 29.16
CA GLN A 155 -5.43 20.81 29.85
C GLN A 155 -5.17 20.74 31.36
N SER A 156 -5.45 19.58 32.00
CA SER A 156 -5.18 19.36 33.43
C SER A 156 -3.69 19.25 33.74
N ARG A 157 -2.85 18.71 32.84
CA ARG A 157 -1.39 18.70 33.00
C ARG A 157 -0.76 20.08 32.79
N PHE A 158 -1.33 20.91 31.91
CA PHE A 158 -0.79 22.26 31.68
C PHE A 158 -0.97 23.16 32.91
N SER A 159 -2.10 23.08 33.60
CA SER A 159 -2.35 23.88 34.83
C SER A 159 -1.51 23.49 36.04
N LEU A 160 -0.96 22.28 36.12
CA LEU A 160 -0.16 21.83 37.28
C LEU A 160 1.34 22.22 37.16
N THR A 161 1.79 22.69 36.00
CA THR A 161 3.23 22.93 35.76
C THR A 161 3.65 24.40 35.98
N THR A 162 2.72 25.30 36.32
CA THR A 162 2.97 26.75 36.46
C THR A 162 3.07 27.29 37.89
N LEU A 163 3.17 26.44 38.91
CA LEU A 163 3.28 26.87 40.33
C LEU A 163 4.51 26.31 41.04
N LEU A 164 5.70 26.62 40.55
CA LEU A 164 6.93 26.61 41.35
C LEU A 164 7.66 27.95 41.13
N PRO A 165 7.68 28.86 42.11
CA PRO A 165 8.51 30.05 42.03
C PRO A 165 9.97 29.62 42.27
N LEU A 166 10.84 29.95 41.32
CA LEU A 166 12.29 29.92 41.50
C LEU A 166 12.68 30.92 42.59
N GLN A 167 13.06 30.40 43.77
CA GLN A 167 13.90 31.13 44.71
C GLN A 167 15.34 31.08 44.20
N SER A 168 15.90 32.25 43.92
CA SER A 168 17.33 32.56 44.02
C SER A 168 17.49 34.06 44.18
#